data_AF-A0A7K3IZL9-F1
#
_entry.id   AF-A0A7K3IZL9-F1
#
_cell.length_a   1.000
_cell.length_b   1.000
_cell.length_c   1.000
_cell.angle_alpha   90.00
_cell.angle_beta   90.00
_cell.angle_gamma   90.00
#
_symmetry.space_group_name_H-M   'P 1'
#
loop_
_entity.id
_entity.type
_entity.pdbx_description
1 polymer ?
#
loop_
_entity_poly.entity_id
_entity_poly.type
_entity_poly.pdbx_seq_one_letter_code
_entity_poly.pdbx_strand_id
1 'polypeptide(L)' 'RIFSGDRKAYNYLPESVHKFPDREQFLELLSNAGFSGLKYKRLTGGIVSVYTGLKF' A
#
# COMPACT_ATOMS: atom_id res chain seq x y z
N ARG A 1 25.33 -19.16 -14.61
CA ARG A 1 24.74 -18.18 -13.66
C ARG A 1 23.48 -17.61 -14.30
N ILE A 2 22.31 -18.13 -13.94
CA ILE A 2 21.04 -17.65 -14.46
C ILE A 2 20.57 -16.59 -13.47
N PHE A 3 20.92 -15.32 -13.70
CA PHE A 3 20.22 -14.25 -13.03
C PHE A 3 18.84 -14.21 -13.67
N SER A 4 17.80 -14.59 -12.92
CA SER A 4 16.41 -14.44 -13.36
C SER A 4 16.09 -12.94 -13.40
N GLY A 5 16.67 -12.25 -14.37
CA GLY A 5 16.60 -10.82 -14.59
C GLY A 5 15.40 -10.48 -15.44
N ASP A 6 14.20 -10.64 -14.87
CA ASP A 6 13.05 -10.00 -15.48
C ASP A 6 13.17 -8.49 -15.20
N ARG A 7 13.81 -7.78 -16.14
CA ARG A 7 14.05 -6.33 -16.10
C ARG A 7 12.79 -5.53 -15.77
N LYS A 8 11.60 -6.10 -16.03
CA LYS A 8 10.30 -5.54 -15.68
C LYS A 8 10.06 -5.45 -14.18
N ALA A 9 10.54 -6.40 -13.37
CA ALA A 9 10.32 -6.39 -11.91
C ALA A 9 11.02 -5.22 -11.22
N TYR A 10 12.20 -4.84 -11.70
CA TYR A 10 12.97 -3.69 -11.19
C TYR A 10 12.37 -2.33 -11.57
N ASN A 11 11.53 -2.28 -12.61
CA ASN A 11 10.76 -1.08 -12.96
C ASN A 11 9.40 -1.04 -12.26
N TYR A 12 8.73 -2.19 -12.14
CA TYR A 12 7.40 -2.30 -11.53
C TYR A 12 7.40 -1.89 -10.07
N LEU A 13 8.38 -2.34 -9.28
CA LEU A 13 8.38 -2.10 -7.84
C LEU A 13 8.47 -0.58 -7.51
N PRO A 14 9.45 0.20 -8.00
CA PRO A 14 9.49 1.63 -7.76
C PRO A 14 8.24 2.37 -8.29
N GLU A 15 7.77 1.99 -9.48
CA GLU A 15 6.60 2.62 -10.10
C GLU A 15 5.32 2.35 -9.30
N SER A 16 5.14 1.11 -8.81
CA SER A 16 3.99 0.72 -7.98
C SER A 16 3.98 1.42 -6.63
N VAL A 17 5.15 1.63 -6.02
CA VAL A 17 5.28 2.36 -4.75
C VAL A 17 4.92 3.83 -4.95
N HIS A 18 5.34 4.44 -6.06
CA HIS A 18 5.02 5.83 -6.35
C HIS A 18 3.54 6.06 -6.70
N LYS A 19 2.89 5.07 -7.34
CA LYS A 19 1.46 5.13 -7.67
C LYS A 19 0.54 4.81 -6.49
N PHE A 20 1.07 4.22 -5.41
CA PHE A 20 0.24 3.85 -4.27
C PHE A 20 -0.31 5.13 -3.61
N PRO A 21 -1.63 5.21 -3.35
CA PRO A 21 -2.25 6.40 -2.79
C PRO A 21 -1.65 6.75 -1.44
N ASP A 22 -1.58 8.05 -1.15
CA ASP A 22 -1.17 8.53 0.17
C ASP A 22 -2.14 8.02 1.25
N ARG A 23 -1.67 8.02 2.51
CA ARG A 23 -2.33 7.30 3.61
C ARG A 23 -3.79 7.69 3.78
N GLU A 24 -4.06 8.99 3.73
CA GLU A 24 -5.38 9.58 3.86
C GLU A 24 -6.27 9.22 2.67
N GLN A 25 -5.72 9.25 1.46
CA GLN A 25 -6.44 8.83 0.25
C GLN A 25 -6.79 7.33 0.30
N PHE A 26 -5.90 6.50 0.82
CA PHE A 26 -6.18 5.07 0.96
C PHE A 26 -7.27 4.80 2.01
N LEU A 27 -7.29 5.56 3.11
CA LEU A 27 -8.38 5.48 4.09
C LEU A 27 -9.73 5.90 3.48
N GLU A 28 -9.74 6.95 2.65
CA GLU A 28 -10.93 7.38 1.93
C GLU A 28 -11.43 6.31 0.96
N LEU A 29 -10.53 5.66 0.22
CA LEU A 29 -10.86 4.51 -0.62
C LEU A 29 -11.49 3.37 0.17
N LEU A 30 -10.93 3.03 1.36
CA LEU A 30 -11.50 2.01 2.24
C LEU A 30 -12.87 2.41 2.78
N SER A 31 -13.05 3.68 3.15
CA SER A 31 -14.34 4.21 3.61
C SER A 31 -15.39 4.11 2.51
N ASN A 32 -15.05 4.52 1.28
CA ASN A 32 -15.92 4.43 0.11
C ASN A 32 -16.26 2.98 -0.27
N ALA A 33 -15.36 2.04 0.01
CA ALA A 33 -15.59 0.61 -0.15
C ALA A 33 -16.50 -0.01 0.96
N GLY A 34 -16.97 0.80 1.91
CA GLY A 34 -17.88 0.40 2.98
C GLY A 34 -17.19 -0.16 4.23
N PHE A 35 -15.88 0.05 4.39
CA PHE A 35 -15.20 -0.26 5.64
C PHE A 35 -15.38 0.87 6.65
N SER A 36 -15.47 0.50 7.92
CA SER A 36 -15.67 1.39 9.05
C SER A 36 -14.65 1.11 10.16
N GLY A 37 -14.54 2.01 11.13
CA GLY A 37 -13.55 1.87 12.22
C GLY A 37 -12.10 1.88 11.71
N LEU A 38 -11.84 2.60 10.62
CA LEU A 38 -10.55 2.62 9.95
C LEU A 38 -9.45 3.17 10.86
N LYS A 39 -8.34 2.44 10.95
CA LYS A 39 -7.12 2.87 11.65
C LYS A 39 -5.92 2.52 10.80
N TYR A 40 -4.84 3.26 11.00
CA TYR A 40 -3.55 2.90 10.43
C TYR A 40 -2.44 3.05 11.45
N LYS A 41 -1.38 2.27 11.27
CA LYS A 41 -0.16 2.33 12.09
C LYS A 41 1.06 2.33 11.18
N ARG A 42 1.94 3.31 11.38
CA ARG A 42 3.25 3.37 10.73
C ARG A 42 4.24 2.48 11.45
N LEU A 43 5.03 1.76 10.67
CA LEU A 43 6.15 0.92 11.10
C LEU A 43 7.43 1.41 10.42
N THR A 44 8.57 1.14 11.05
CA THR A 44 9.91 1.43 10.49
C THR A 44 10.04 2.88 9.99
N GLY A 45 9.66 3.86 10.82
CA GLY A 45 9.77 5.29 10.48
C GLY A 45 8.82 5.77 9.38
N GLY A 46 7.86 4.94 8.94
CA GLY A 46 6.89 5.28 7.89
C GLY A 46 7.16 4.65 6.53
N ILE A 47 8.15 3.75 6.43
CA ILE A 47 8.39 2.92 5.23
C ILE A 47 7.23 1.95 5.01
N VAL A 48 6.63 1.43 6.09
CA VAL A 48 5.50 0.50 6.04
C VAL A 48 4.34 1.06 6.84
N SER A 49 3.12 0.92 6.32
CA SER A 49 1.88 1.25 7.03
C SER A 49 0.96 0.04 7.05
N VAL A 50 0.40 -0.27 8.21
CA VAL A 50 -0.65 -1.29 8.38
C VAL A 50 -1.98 -0.57 8.52
N TYR A 51 -2.98 -0.96 7.72
CA TYR A 51 -4.34 -0.43 7.77
C TYR A 51 -5.30 -1.51 8.29
N THR A 52 -6.25 -1.12 9.13
CA THR A 52 -7.26 -2.02 9.70
C THR A 52 -8.64 -1.39 9.56
N GLY A 53 -9.65 -2.20 9.23
CA GLY A 53 -11.03 -1.78 9.10
C GLY A 53 -12.00 -2.94 9.29
N LEU A 54 -13.24 -2.63 9.66
CA LEU A 54 -14.32 -3.59 9.82
C LEU A 54 -15.40 -3.33 8.76
N LYS A 55 -15.91 -4.38 8.14
CA LYS A 55 -17.03 -4.33 7.22
C LYS A 55 -18.12 -5.25 7.74
N PHE A 56 -19.31 -4.70 7.95
CA PHE A 56 -20.48 -5.40 8.44
C PHE A 56 -21.42 -5.71 7.28
#